data_AF-A0A1C8FMZ9-F1
#
_entry.id   AF-A0A1C8FMZ9-F1
#
_cell.length_a   1.000
_cell.length_b   1.000
_cell.length_c   1.000
_cell.angle_alpha   90.00
_cell.angle_beta   90.00
_cell.angle_gamma   90.00
#
_symmetry.space_group_name_H-M   'P 1'
#
loop_
_entity.id
_entity.type
_entity.pdbx_description
1 polymer ?
#
loop_
_entity_poly.entity_id
_entity_poly.type
_entity_poly.pdbx_seq_one_letter_code
_entity_poly.pdbx_strand_id
1 'polypeptide(L)'
;MISIVKNNIYDLPTNSGLNYYWCSGFVLGGTIAIQVLTGILLSLLYVADQNISFGCVMGFSNEELSLWLVRYFHIWGASGIFFIMFIHMGRALYYGSYNKGFVWSVGFILYLLMMVEAFLGYILPWHQMSFWAATVLTGVVQSVPFIGELVYNYIVGGFGVTNVTLVRMFAAHIIIAFLILGLIGVHLFYLHKQGSNNSLSLSNGYSDSVYFHHYYSTKDLLAVSMFVNLLIIVMLVSPDLALDSEAYLRADPMTTPVNIKPEWYFLFYYAMLRSISSKIGGLVLVITFLLILWVPFSNNKNGSAYSLAYQANFWLIVSTLFMLSYLGACHPEWPYDWISFICSMLVIMQLLVLKFL
;
A
#
# COMPACT_ATOMS: atom_id res chain seq x y z
N MET A 1 19.82 -18.55 -18.35
CA MET A 1 19.82 -17.66 -17.16
C MET A 1 20.61 -16.38 -17.40
N ILE A 2 21.89 -16.46 -17.78
CA ILE A 2 22.75 -15.26 -18.03
C ILE A 2 22.16 -14.33 -19.10
N SER A 3 21.63 -14.88 -20.21
CA SER A 3 20.99 -14.09 -21.27
C SER A 3 19.75 -13.32 -20.79
N ILE A 4 18.98 -13.89 -19.86
CA ILE A 4 17.78 -13.24 -19.30
C ILE A 4 18.22 -12.03 -18.47
N VAL A 5 19.20 -12.20 -17.59
CA VAL A 5 19.75 -11.11 -16.77
C VAL A 5 20.36 -10.03 -17.65
N LYS A 6 21.17 -10.42 -18.65
CA LYS A 6 21.80 -9.49 -19.59
C LYS A 6 20.75 -8.64 -20.31
N ASN A 7 19.74 -9.26 -20.91
CA ASN A 7 18.75 -8.54 -21.71
C ASN A 7 17.74 -7.70 -20.90
N ASN A 8 17.51 -8.06 -19.62
CA ASN A 8 16.49 -7.40 -18.79
C ASN A 8 17.07 -6.43 -17.76
N ILE A 9 18.39 -6.44 -17.52
CA ILE A 9 19.03 -5.58 -16.52
C ILE A 9 20.25 -4.87 -17.10
N TYR A 10 21.14 -5.57 -17.81
CA TYR A 10 22.39 -4.97 -18.26
C TYR A 10 22.19 -4.15 -19.56
N ASP A 11 21.79 -4.84 -20.64
CA ASP A 11 21.58 -4.29 -21.98
C ASP A 11 20.13 -3.86 -22.23
N LEU A 12 19.34 -3.62 -21.18
CA LEU A 12 17.96 -3.17 -21.33
C LEU A 12 17.95 -1.73 -21.89
N PRO A 13 17.43 -1.48 -23.12
CA PRO A 13 17.35 -0.13 -23.65
C PRO A 13 16.35 0.70 -22.85
N THR A 14 16.80 1.84 -22.35
CA THR A 14 16.02 2.71 -21.47
C THR A 14 16.09 4.15 -22.00
N ASN A 15 14.94 4.82 -22.07
CA ASN A 15 14.85 6.25 -22.45
C ASN A 15 15.79 7.09 -21.57
N SER A 16 16.53 8.03 -22.14
CA SER A 16 17.51 8.87 -21.42
C SER A 16 16.87 9.92 -20.49
N GLY A 17 15.61 10.31 -20.72
CA GLY A 17 14.89 11.40 -20.06
C GLY A 17 14.03 10.99 -18.85
N LEU A 18 14.31 9.85 -18.19
CA LEU A 18 13.57 9.46 -16.99
C LEU A 18 14.13 10.19 -15.77
N ASN A 19 13.28 10.93 -15.07
CA ASN A 19 13.64 11.59 -13.82
C ASN A 19 13.62 10.62 -12.62
N TYR A 20 13.85 11.10 -11.39
CA TYR A 20 13.93 10.23 -10.21
C TYR A 20 12.60 9.57 -9.80
N TYR A 21 11.45 10.03 -10.28
CA TYR A 21 10.18 9.34 -10.00
C TYR A 21 10.12 7.93 -10.61
N TRP A 22 10.93 7.63 -11.64
CA TRP A 22 11.04 6.28 -12.20
C TRP A 22 11.80 5.31 -11.30
N CYS A 23 12.62 5.80 -10.36
CA CYS A 23 13.32 4.97 -9.39
C CYS A 23 12.36 4.34 -8.35
N SER A 24 11.15 4.88 -8.20
CA SER A 24 10.15 4.40 -7.22
C SER A 24 9.82 2.91 -7.36
N GLY A 25 9.84 2.36 -8.58
CA GLY A 25 9.63 0.91 -8.79
C GLY A 25 10.75 0.05 -8.21
N PHE A 26 12.00 0.49 -8.37
CA PHE A 26 13.16 -0.22 -7.82
C PHE A 26 13.24 -0.05 -6.30
N VAL A 27 12.90 1.12 -5.77
CA VAL A 27 12.79 1.36 -4.32
C VAL A 27 11.72 0.44 -3.70
N LEU A 28 10.55 0.27 -4.33
CA LEU A 28 9.53 -0.69 -3.89
C LEU A 28 10.05 -2.13 -3.90
N GLY A 29 10.74 -2.54 -4.96
CA GLY A 29 11.32 -3.88 -5.03
C GLY A 29 12.31 -4.13 -3.89
N GLY A 30 13.18 -3.16 -3.61
CA GLY A 30 14.15 -3.25 -2.52
C GLY A 30 13.49 -3.29 -1.13
N THR A 31 12.47 -2.47 -0.88
CA THR A 31 11.77 -2.46 0.41
C THR A 31 10.92 -3.71 0.62
N ILE A 32 10.26 -4.23 -0.41
CA ILE A 32 9.55 -5.52 -0.36
C ILE A 32 10.52 -6.67 -0.07
N ALA A 33 11.72 -6.68 -0.68
CA ALA A 33 12.73 -7.68 -0.37
C ALA A 33 13.18 -7.62 1.10
N ILE A 34 13.35 -6.42 1.66
CA ILE A 34 13.60 -6.23 3.10
C ILE A 34 12.44 -6.78 3.93
N GLN A 35 11.18 -6.51 3.56
CA GLN A 35 10.02 -7.02 4.30
C GLN A 35 9.90 -8.53 4.29
N VAL A 36 10.14 -9.17 3.16
CA VAL A 36 10.13 -10.63 3.07
C VAL A 36 11.25 -11.22 3.94
N LEU A 37 12.45 -10.63 3.90
CA LEU A 37 13.58 -11.09 4.71
C LEU A 37 13.29 -10.94 6.21
N THR A 38 12.86 -9.76 6.66
CA THR A 38 12.54 -9.53 8.08
C THR A 38 11.34 -10.35 8.53
N GLY A 39 10.31 -10.49 7.69
CA GLY A 39 9.14 -11.33 7.96
C GLY A 39 9.50 -12.79 8.15
N ILE A 40 10.36 -13.36 7.29
CA ILE A 40 10.87 -14.73 7.46
C ILE A 40 11.59 -14.87 8.80
N LEU A 41 12.50 -13.95 9.14
CA LEU A 41 13.25 -14.01 10.41
C LEU A 41 12.32 -13.94 11.63
N LEU A 42 11.34 -13.05 11.62
CA LEU A 42 10.35 -12.95 12.70
C LEU A 42 9.45 -14.20 12.78
N SER A 43 9.07 -14.76 11.63
CA SER A 43 8.21 -15.96 11.57
C SER A 43 8.85 -17.20 12.20
N LEU A 44 10.18 -17.29 12.23
CA LEU A 44 10.91 -18.39 12.88
C LEU A 44 10.79 -18.36 14.41
N LEU A 45 10.47 -17.20 14.99
CA LEU A 45 10.38 -16.98 16.43
C LEU A 45 8.94 -16.73 16.89
N TYR A 46 8.06 -16.35 15.97
CA TYR A 46 6.67 -16.00 16.26
C TYR A 46 5.79 -17.24 16.53
N VAL A 47 4.89 -17.11 17.51
CA VAL A 47 3.88 -18.13 17.83
C VAL A 47 2.48 -17.55 17.66
N ALA A 48 1.71 -18.13 16.73
CA ALA A 48 0.32 -17.76 16.46
C ALA A 48 -0.63 -18.37 17.51
N ASP A 49 -0.59 -17.85 18.74
CA ASP A 49 -1.52 -18.20 19.81
C ASP A 49 -2.00 -16.93 20.51
N GLN A 50 -3.32 -16.73 20.65
CA GLN A 50 -3.92 -15.54 21.26
C GLN A 50 -3.42 -15.24 22.68
N ASN A 51 -2.86 -16.22 23.39
CA ASN A 51 -2.30 -16.04 24.73
C ASN A 51 -0.83 -15.63 24.75
N ILE A 52 -0.10 -15.92 23.68
CA ILE A 52 1.37 -15.84 23.64
C ILE A 52 1.84 -14.79 22.62
N SER A 53 1.13 -14.62 21.50
CA SER A 53 1.53 -13.77 20.36
C SER A 53 1.94 -12.36 20.77
N PHE A 54 1.14 -11.69 21.60
CA PHE A 54 1.44 -10.36 22.12
C PHE A 54 2.76 -10.33 22.91
N GLY A 55 2.94 -11.27 23.85
CA GLY A 55 4.15 -11.36 24.65
C GLY A 55 5.39 -11.65 23.79
N CYS A 56 5.24 -12.53 22.80
CA CYS A 56 6.29 -12.87 21.84
C CYS A 56 6.75 -11.65 21.03
N VAL A 57 5.81 -10.89 20.45
CA VAL A 57 6.15 -9.70 19.66
C VAL A 57 6.77 -8.61 20.53
N MET A 58 6.29 -8.42 21.77
CA MET A 58 6.90 -7.50 22.73
C MET A 58 8.32 -7.93 23.13
N GLY A 59 8.57 -9.23 23.25
CA GLY A 59 9.91 -9.81 23.48
C GLY A 59 10.91 -9.41 22.39
N PHE A 60 10.50 -9.40 21.12
CA PHE A 60 11.39 -8.98 20.02
C PHE A 60 11.97 -7.58 20.18
N SER A 61 11.29 -6.66 20.87
CA SER A 61 11.81 -5.31 21.14
C SER A 61 12.67 -5.21 22.40
N ASN A 62 12.54 -6.16 23.33
CA ASN A 62 13.10 -6.02 24.67
C ASN A 62 14.32 -6.91 24.92
N GLU A 63 14.47 -8.00 24.15
CA GLU A 63 15.46 -9.03 24.42
C GLU A 63 16.83 -8.73 23.79
N GLU A 64 16.87 -8.40 22.49
CA GLU A 64 18.13 -8.16 21.77
C GLU A 64 18.01 -7.04 20.72
N LEU A 65 19.10 -6.28 20.54
CA LEU A 65 19.17 -5.21 19.54
C LEU A 65 18.95 -5.71 18.10
N SER A 66 19.45 -6.91 17.78
CA SER A 66 19.28 -7.56 16.47
C SER A 66 17.79 -7.79 16.16
N LEU A 67 17.03 -8.34 17.11
CA LEU A 67 15.59 -8.58 17.00
C LEU A 67 14.81 -7.27 16.98
N TRP A 68 15.22 -6.29 17.79
CA TRP A 68 14.65 -4.96 17.76
C TRP A 68 14.79 -4.35 16.35
N LEU A 69 15.98 -4.40 15.75
CA LEU A 69 16.22 -3.92 14.38
C LEU A 69 15.32 -4.64 13.38
N VAL A 70 15.26 -5.98 13.41
CA VAL A 70 14.44 -6.76 12.48
C VAL A 70 12.95 -6.40 12.63
N ARG A 71 12.43 -6.31 13.85
CA ARG A 71 11.04 -5.93 14.13
C ARG A 71 10.73 -4.53 13.60
N TYR A 72 11.55 -3.55 13.93
CA TYR A 72 11.27 -2.17 13.51
C TYR A 72 11.52 -1.93 12.02
N PHE A 73 12.44 -2.64 11.37
CA PHE A 73 12.51 -2.65 9.90
C PHE A 73 11.25 -3.25 9.27
N HIS A 74 10.64 -4.24 9.89
CA HIS A 74 9.36 -4.79 9.43
C HIS A 74 8.22 -3.76 9.59
N ILE A 75 8.11 -3.12 10.75
CA ILE A 75 7.09 -2.07 11.00
C ILE A 75 7.27 -0.86 10.08
N TRP A 76 8.47 -0.26 10.06
CA TRP A 76 8.74 0.93 9.25
C TRP A 76 8.78 0.65 7.76
N GLY A 77 9.21 -0.55 7.36
CA GLY A 77 9.23 -0.89 5.94
C GLY A 77 7.83 -1.11 5.37
N ALA A 78 6.84 -1.56 6.15
CA ALA A 78 5.44 -1.56 5.73
C ALA A 78 4.96 -0.13 5.42
N SER A 79 5.18 0.83 6.31
CA SER A 79 4.91 2.25 6.07
C SER A 79 5.68 2.79 4.86
N GLY A 80 6.96 2.44 4.73
CA GLY A 80 7.81 2.83 3.62
C GLY A 80 7.31 2.33 2.27
N ILE A 81 6.77 1.11 2.22
CA ILE A 81 6.14 0.56 1.00
C ILE A 81 4.96 1.42 0.59
N PHE A 82 4.01 1.73 1.48
CA PHE A 82 2.85 2.55 1.12
C PHE A 82 3.23 3.96 0.70
N PHE A 83 4.22 4.57 1.38
CA PHE A 83 4.73 5.89 1.01
C PHE A 83 5.26 5.91 -0.44
N ILE A 84 6.15 4.98 -0.79
CA ILE A 84 6.70 4.91 -2.15
C ILE A 84 5.65 4.42 -3.15
N MET A 85 4.71 3.57 -2.74
CA MET A 85 3.65 3.06 -3.60
C MET A 85 2.69 4.17 -4.03
N PHE A 86 2.32 5.09 -3.12
CA PHE A 86 1.55 6.28 -3.49
C PHE A 86 2.33 7.19 -4.43
N ILE A 87 3.64 7.36 -4.25
CA ILE A 87 4.48 8.10 -5.21
C ILE A 87 4.54 7.38 -6.57
N HIS A 88 4.67 6.05 -6.58
CA HIS A 88 4.74 5.25 -7.79
C HIS A 88 3.45 5.31 -8.60
N MET A 89 2.30 5.18 -7.94
CA MET A 89 0.97 5.34 -8.54
C MET A 89 0.70 6.79 -8.95
N GLY A 90 1.07 7.76 -8.11
CA GLY A 90 0.97 9.18 -8.41
C GLY A 90 1.77 9.57 -9.65
N ARG A 91 3.00 9.06 -9.79
CA ARG A 91 3.81 9.16 -11.02
C ARG A 91 3.06 8.59 -12.22
N ALA A 92 2.45 7.41 -12.07
CA ALA A 92 1.72 6.78 -13.17
C ALA A 92 0.51 7.63 -13.61
N LEU A 93 -0.23 8.22 -12.67
CA LEU A 93 -1.31 9.16 -12.93
C LEU A 93 -0.80 10.46 -13.56
N TYR A 94 0.25 11.06 -13.01
CA TYR A 94 0.79 12.33 -13.49
C TYR A 94 1.32 12.22 -14.93
N TYR A 95 2.15 11.21 -15.22
CA TYR A 95 2.74 11.02 -16.55
C TYR A 95 1.90 10.16 -17.51
N GLY A 96 0.65 9.82 -17.16
CA GLY A 96 -0.22 9.02 -18.03
C GLY A 96 0.25 7.58 -18.27
N SER A 97 1.09 7.03 -17.38
CA SER A 97 1.59 5.66 -17.52
C SER A 97 0.51 4.60 -17.29
N TYR A 98 -0.63 4.97 -16.68
CA TYR A 98 -1.80 4.09 -16.52
C TYR A 98 -2.40 3.62 -17.87
N ASN A 99 -2.11 4.34 -18.96
CA ASN A 99 -2.51 3.92 -20.32
C ASN A 99 -1.88 2.59 -20.76
N LYS A 100 -0.82 2.13 -20.06
CA LYS A 100 -0.25 0.79 -20.24
C LYS A 100 -1.14 -0.25 -19.55
N GLY A 101 -2.28 -0.55 -20.18
CA GLY A 101 -3.39 -1.29 -19.55
C GLY A 101 -2.98 -2.54 -18.75
N PHE A 102 -2.18 -3.44 -19.32
CA PHE A 102 -1.72 -4.63 -18.58
C PHE A 102 -0.74 -4.30 -17.43
N VAL A 103 0.22 -3.40 -17.65
CA VAL A 103 1.16 -2.97 -16.59
C VAL A 103 0.39 -2.34 -15.44
N TRP A 104 -0.52 -1.42 -15.75
CA TRP A 104 -1.37 -0.75 -14.78
C TRP A 104 -2.30 -1.70 -14.04
N SER A 105 -2.95 -2.64 -14.76
CA SER A 105 -3.87 -3.59 -14.13
C SER A 105 -3.16 -4.54 -13.19
N VAL A 106 -2.00 -5.07 -13.57
CA VAL A 106 -1.18 -5.91 -12.66
C VAL A 106 -0.66 -5.09 -11.49
N GLY A 107 -0.23 -3.84 -11.73
CA GLY A 107 0.17 -2.91 -10.67
C GLY A 107 -0.96 -2.59 -9.68
N PHE A 108 -2.19 -2.46 -10.17
CA PHE A 108 -3.37 -2.24 -9.34
C PHE A 108 -3.74 -3.47 -8.52
N ILE A 109 -3.61 -4.68 -9.09
CA ILE A 109 -3.77 -5.93 -8.33
C ILE A 109 -2.71 -6.04 -7.23
N LEU A 110 -1.45 -5.71 -7.55
CA LEU A 110 -0.36 -5.63 -6.56
C LEU A 110 -0.70 -4.63 -5.44
N TYR A 111 -1.24 -3.46 -5.78
CA TYR A 111 -1.69 -2.48 -4.79
C TYR A 111 -2.75 -3.04 -3.83
N LEU A 112 -3.78 -3.70 -4.37
CA LEU A 112 -4.82 -4.33 -3.55
C LEU A 112 -4.26 -5.46 -2.67
N LEU A 113 -3.35 -6.29 -3.20
CA LEU A 113 -2.70 -7.35 -2.42
C LEU A 113 -1.80 -6.78 -1.33
N MET A 114 -1.08 -5.68 -1.58
CA MET A 114 -0.30 -5.00 -0.54
C MET A 114 -1.19 -4.45 0.59
N MET A 115 -2.40 -3.95 0.26
CA MET A 115 -3.39 -3.55 1.28
C MET A 115 -3.82 -4.75 2.14
N VAL A 116 -4.14 -5.88 1.51
CA VAL A 116 -4.49 -7.11 2.24
C VAL A 116 -3.31 -7.56 3.10
N GLU A 117 -2.11 -7.62 2.52
CA GLU A 117 -0.90 -8.09 3.18
C GLU A 117 -0.56 -7.29 4.44
N ALA A 118 -0.62 -5.97 4.35
CA ALA A 118 -0.36 -5.08 5.49
C ALA A 118 -1.42 -5.21 6.58
N PHE A 119 -2.69 -5.41 6.21
CA PHE A 119 -3.75 -5.67 7.18
C PHE A 119 -3.56 -7.02 7.89
N LEU A 120 -3.19 -8.07 7.16
CA LEU A 120 -2.92 -9.38 7.74
C LEU A 120 -1.75 -9.33 8.73
N GLY A 121 -0.65 -8.68 8.36
CA GLY A 121 0.49 -8.46 9.24
C GLY A 121 0.14 -7.66 10.49
N TYR A 122 -0.73 -6.65 10.35
CA TYR A 122 -1.20 -5.81 11.46
C TYR A 122 -1.97 -6.59 12.54
N ILE A 123 -2.58 -7.72 12.19
CA ILE A 123 -3.32 -8.56 13.15
C ILE A 123 -2.37 -9.36 14.05
N LEU A 124 -1.19 -9.73 13.56
CA LEU A 124 -0.31 -10.73 14.19
C LEU A 124 0.22 -10.35 15.58
N PRO A 125 0.54 -9.08 15.89
CA PRO A 125 0.92 -8.70 17.24
C PRO A 125 -0.16 -8.94 18.30
N TRP A 126 -1.43 -9.07 17.90
CA TRP A 126 -2.55 -9.33 18.80
C TRP A 126 -2.66 -8.34 19.97
N HIS A 127 -2.31 -7.08 19.70
CA HIS A 127 -2.57 -5.97 20.59
C HIS A 127 -3.99 -5.41 20.37
N GLN A 128 -4.36 -4.38 21.11
CA GLN A 128 -5.75 -3.98 21.16
C GLN A 128 -6.28 -3.44 19.83
N MET A 129 -5.51 -2.58 19.15
CA MET A 129 -5.89 -2.11 17.81
C MET A 129 -5.93 -3.22 16.76
N SER A 130 -5.03 -4.22 16.82
CA SER A 130 -5.05 -5.40 15.93
C SER A 130 -6.38 -6.16 16.02
N PHE A 131 -6.82 -6.48 17.24
CA PHE A 131 -8.03 -7.25 17.48
C PHE A 131 -9.29 -6.50 17.03
N TRP A 132 -9.39 -5.21 17.37
CA TRP A 132 -10.55 -4.42 16.99
C TRP A 132 -10.56 -4.06 15.51
N ALA A 133 -9.41 -3.84 14.88
CA ALA A 133 -9.32 -3.69 13.43
C ALA A 133 -9.81 -4.95 12.70
N ALA A 134 -9.42 -6.14 13.17
CA ALA A 134 -9.92 -7.41 12.64
C ALA A 134 -11.45 -7.52 12.79
N THR A 135 -11.97 -7.19 13.96
CA THR A 135 -13.41 -7.25 14.27
C THR A 135 -14.22 -6.28 13.40
N VAL A 136 -13.76 -5.04 13.28
CA VAL A 136 -14.45 -4.01 12.48
C VAL A 136 -14.43 -4.37 10.99
N LEU A 137 -13.27 -4.71 10.43
CA LEU A 137 -13.16 -4.96 8.98
C LEU A 137 -13.91 -6.23 8.56
N THR A 138 -13.82 -7.30 9.33
CA THR A 138 -14.60 -8.52 9.06
C THR A 138 -16.10 -8.27 9.22
N GLY A 139 -16.51 -7.41 10.14
CA GLY A 139 -17.90 -6.94 10.26
C GLY A 139 -18.39 -6.11 9.06
N VAL A 140 -17.50 -5.41 8.33
CA VAL A 140 -17.84 -4.77 7.04
C VAL A 140 -18.07 -5.84 5.97
N VAL A 141 -17.22 -6.87 5.90
CA VAL A 141 -17.39 -7.99 4.96
C VAL A 141 -18.70 -8.74 5.21
N GLN A 142 -19.06 -8.95 6.48
CA GLN A 142 -20.32 -9.58 6.87
C GLN A 142 -21.55 -8.80 6.34
N SER A 143 -21.43 -7.49 6.16
CA SER A 143 -22.54 -6.63 5.67
C SER A 143 -22.83 -6.75 4.17
N VAL A 144 -22.00 -7.48 3.41
CA VAL A 144 -22.23 -7.69 1.98
C VAL A 144 -23.47 -8.58 1.76
N PRO A 145 -24.48 -8.14 0.97
CA PRO A 145 -25.69 -8.93 0.74
C PRO A 145 -25.40 -10.31 0.12
N PHE A 146 -26.23 -11.29 0.48
CA PHE A 146 -26.24 -12.68 -0.01
C PHE A 146 -25.02 -13.55 0.37
N ILE A 147 -23.81 -13.01 0.32
CA ILE A 147 -22.57 -13.77 0.52
C ILE A 147 -21.78 -13.37 1.77
N GLY A 148 -22.08 -12.22 2.40
CA GLY A 148 -21.26 -11.65 3.47
C GLY A 148 -21.13 -12.57 4.69
N GLU A 149 -22.21 -13.20 5.13
CA GLU A 149 -22.19 -14.12 6.28
C GLU A 149 -21.37 -15.39 6.00
N LEU A 150 -21.48 -15.95 4.79
CA LEU A 150 -20.67 -17.10 4.36
C LEU A 150 -19.17 -16.74 4.37
N VAL A 151 -18.83 -15.60 3.78
CA VAL A 151 -17.44 -15.12 3.71
C VAL A 151 -16.89 -14.81 5.09
N TYR A 152 -17.68 -14.14 5.95
CA TYR A 152 -17.31 -13.85 7.33
C TYR A 152 -16.99 -15.14 8.10
N ASN A 153 -17.89 -16.12 8.07
CA ASN A 153 -17.71 -17.39 8.77
C ASN A 153 -16.48 -18.17 8.26
N TYR A 154 -16.18 -18.08 6.96
CA TYR A 154 -14.99 -18.69 6.38
C TYR A 154 -13.70 -17.97 6.81
N ILE A 155 -13.67 -16.64 6.82
CA ILE A 155 -12.50 -15.86 7.22
C ILE A 155 -12.25 -15.99 8.73
N VAL A 156 -13.28 -15.75 9.53
CA VAL A 156 -13.20 -15.66 10.99
C VAL A 156 -13.12 -17.05 11.63
N GLY A 157 -13.84 -18.03 11.09
CA GLY A 157 -13.85 -19.40 11.61
C GLY A 157 -14.74 -19.60 12.84
N GLY A 158 -15.69 -18.70 13.08
CA GLY A 158 -16.63 -18.76 14.19
C GLY A 158 -17.48 -17.49 14.31
N PHE A 159 -18.07 -17.27 15.48
CA PHE A 159 -18.94 -16.12 15.75
C PHE A 159 -18.20 -14.79 15.90
N GLY A 160 -16.89 -14.82 16.13
CA GLY A 160 -16.07 -13.64 16.36
C GLY A 160 -14.59 -13.94 16.17
N VAL A 161 -13.77 -12.88 16.17
CA VAL A 161 -12.32 -12.98 16.05
C VAL A 161 -11.76 -13.76 17.23
N THR A 162 -11.06 -14.85 16.95
CA THR A 162 -10.48 -15.76 17.96
C THR A 162 -9.12 -16.28 17.49
N ASN A 163 -8.50 -17.17 18.27
CA ASN A 163 -7.27 -17.86 17.87
C ASN A 163 -7.36 -18.54 16.49
N VAL A 164 -8.53 -19.07 16.10
CA VAL A 164 -8.73 -19.68 14.77
C VAL A 164 -8.49 -18.65 13.67
N THR A 165 -8.97 -17.42 13.87
CA THR A 165 -8.72 -16.31 12.95
C THR A 165 -7.23 -15.99 12.89
N LEU A 166 -6.56 -15.86 14.04
CA LEU A 166 -5.13 -15.51 14.13
C LEU A 166 -4.25 -16.49 13.33
N VAL A 167 -4.43 -17.79 13.52
CA VAL A 167 -3.66 -18.82 12.81
C VAL A 167 -3.87 -18.74 11.30
N ARG A 168 -5.11 -18.48 10.85
CA ARG A 168 -5.43 -18.32 9.42
C ARG A 168 -4.79 -17.05 8.84
N MET A 169 -4.84 -15.93 9.56
CA MET A 169 -4.24 -14.68 9.12
C MET A 169 -2.72 -14.78 9.01
N PHE A 170 -2.06 -15.46 9.95
CA PHE A 170 -0.62 -15.74 9.89
C PHE A 170 -0.25 -16.55 8.64
N ALA A 171 -0.97 -17.64 8.37
CA ALA A 171 -0.73 -18.45 7.18
C ALA A 171 -0.99 -17.64 5.88
N ALA A 172 -2.07 -16.85 5.84
CA ALA A 172 -2.41 -16.02 4.69
C ALA A 172 -1.37 -14.93 4.43
N HIS A 173 -0.86 -14.28 5.48
CA HIS A 173 0.19 -13.25 5.39
C HIS A 173 1.43 -13.81 4.68
N ILE A 174 1.93 -14.97 5.11
CA ILE A 174 3.09 -15.61 4.48
C ILE A 174 2.81 -15.94 3.00
N ILE A 175 1.66 -16.55 2.69
CA ILE A 175 1.32 -16.97 1.32
C ILE A 175 1.22 -15.75 0.38
N ILE A 176 0.57 -14.68 0.84
CA ILE A 176 0.35 -13.48 0.03
C ILE A 176 1.67 -12.75 -0.22
N ALA A 177 2.59 -12.69 0.74
CA ALA A 177 3.94 -12.16 0.51
C ALA A 177 4.64 -12.80 -0.70
N PHE A 178 4.61 -14.13 -0.82
CA PHE A 178 5.22 -14.83 -1.96
C PHE A 178 4.41 -14.68 -3.26
N LEU A 179 3.08 -14.60 -3.18
CA LEU A 179 2.24 -14.28 -4.34
C LEU A 179 2.59 -12.92 -4.93
N ILE A 180 2.81 -11.91 -4.08
CA ILE A 180 3.22 -10.56 -4.47
C ILE A 180 4.57 -10.61 -5.22
N LEU A 181 5.56 -11.36 -4.72
CA LEU A 181 6.84 -11.54 -5.43
C LEU A 181 6.66 -12.11 -6.84
N GLY A 182 5.79 -13.11 -7.01
CA GLY A 182 5.47 -13.67 -8.32
C GLY A 182 4.83 -12.63 -9.26
N LEU A 183 3.87 -11.85 -8.75
CA LEU A 183 3.18 -10.82 -9.53
C LEU A 183 4.06 -9.62 -9.87
N ILE A 184 5.08 -9.29 -9.08
CA ILE A 184 6.11 -8.31 -9.45
C ILE A 184 6.82 -8.77 -10.74
N GLY A 185 7.15 -10.06 -10.85
CA GLY A 185 7.72 -10.62 -12.09
C GLY A 185 6.80 -10.43 -13.31
N VAL A 186 5.50 -10.66 -13.13
CA VAL A 186 4.49 -10.44 -14.18
C VAL A 186 4.36 -8.95 -14.53
N HIS A 187 4.41 -8.06 -13.54
CA HIS A 187 4.37 -6.62 -13.73
C HIS A 187 5.57 -6.13 -14.56
N LEU A 188 6.78 -6.58 -14.21
CA LEU A 188 8.01 -6.27 -14.94
C LEU A 188 8.01 -6.87 -16.34
N PHE A 189 7.46 -8.06 -16.54
CA PHE A 189 7.32 -8.66 -17.87
C PHE A 189 6.51 -7.77 -18.82
N TYR A 190 5.33 -7.31 -18.39
CA TYR A 190 4.52 -6.40 -19.21
C TYR A 190 5.20 -5.04 -19.41
N LEU A 191 5.92 -4.55 -18.39
CA LEU A 191 6.69 -3.32 -18.50
C LEU A 191 7.79 -3.45 -19.55
N HIS A 192 8.59 -4.52 -19.51
CA HIS A 192 9.69 -4.74 -20.46
C HIS A 192 9.18 -4.97 -21.88
N LYS A 193 8.00 -5.60 -22.04
CA LYS A 193 7.36 -5.77 -23.36
C LYS A 193 6.97 -4.44 -24.01
N GLN A 194 6.53 -3.46 -23.23
CA GLN A 194 6.11 -2.13 -23.74
C GLN A 194 7.17 -1.04 -23.58
N GLY A 195 8.23 -1.31 -22.82
CA GLY A 195 9.20 -0.32 -22.34
C GLY A 195 8.65 0.60 -21.26
N SER A 196 9.50 1.40 -20.62
CA SER A 196 9.14 2.56 -19.78
C SER A 196 8.48 3.70 -20.59
N ASN A 197 7.61 4.48 -19.96
CA ASN A 197 7.17 5.77 -20.48
C ASN A 197 8.24 6.85 -20.18
N ASN A 198 8.11 8.07 -20.68
CA ASN A 198 9.03 9.18 -20.42
C ASN A 198 8.34 10.40 -19.78
N SER A 199 9.15 11.30 -19.21
CA SER A 199 8.68 12.48 -18.48
C SER A 199 7.98 13.52 -19.37
N LEU A 200 8.29 13.53 -20.66
CA LEU A 200 7.74 14.45 -21.65
C LEU A 200 6.53 13.86 -22.41
N SER A 201 6.06 12.67 -22.03
CA SER A 201 4.93 11.97 -22.67
C SER A 201 5.02 11.90 -24.22
N LEU A 202 6.23 11.86 -24.77
CA LEU A 202 6.48 11.80 -26.22
C LEU A 202 6.36 10.36 -26.75
N SER A 203 5.75 10.18 -27.93
CA SER A 203 5.56 8.88 -28.58
C SER A 203 6.88 8.20 -28.98
N ASN A 204 7.89 8.97 -29.39
CA ASN A 204 9.20 8.49 -29.82
C ASN A 204 10.24 8.51 -28.69
N GLY A 205 9.86 8.08 -27.49
CA GLY A 205 10.75 8.07 -26.33
C GLY A 205 12.03 7.25 -26.53
N TYR A 206 12.05 6.25 -27.41
CA TYR A 206 13.24 5.41 -27.62
C TYR A 206 14.19 5.91 -28.72
N SER A 207 13.92 7.08 -29.32
CA SER A 207 14.85 7.70 -30.29
C SER A 207 16.19 8.06 -29.65
N ASP A 208 16.19 8.40 -28.36
CA ASP A 208 17.38 8.59 -27.53
C ASP A 208 17.31 7.63 -26.33
N SER A 209 18.02 6.50 -26.45
CA SER A 209 18.06 5.47 -25.43
C SER A 209 19.48 5.09 -25.06
N VAL A 210 19.66 4.77 -23.79
CA VAL A 210 20.90 4.26 -23.21
C VAL A 210 20.66 2.86 -22.66
N TYR A 211 21.72 2.07 -22.51
CA TYR A 211 21.61 0.82 -21.74
C TYR A 211 21.36 1.13 -20.27
N PHE A 212 20.52 0.30 -19.63
CA PHE A 212 20.16 0.47 -18.22
C PHE A 212 21.40 0.44 -17.32
N HIS A 213 22.32 -0.49 -17.56
CA HIS A 213 23.63 -0.44 -16.95
C HIS A 213 24.58 0.45 -17.80
N HIS A 214 25.32 1.39 -17.22
CA HIS A 214 25.47 1.71 -15.80
C HIS A 214 24.51 2.79 -15.29
N TYR A 215 23.90 3.57 -16.19
CA TYR A 215 23.17 4.80 -15.90
C TYR A 215 22.04 4.64 -14.87
N TYR A 216 21.06 3.80 -15.18
CA TYR A 216 19.90 3.61 -14.32
C TYR A 216 20.20 2.68 -13.16
N SER A 217 21.09 1.70 -13.34
CA SER A 217 21.49 0.82 -12.23
C SER A 217 22.09 1.59 -11.05
N THR A 218 22.95 2.59 -11.26
CA THR A 218 23.50 3.37 -10.14
C THR A 218 22.56 4.43 -9.63
N LYS A 219 21.76 5.03 -10.51
CA LYS A 219 20.70 5.95 -10.10
C LYS A 219 19.69 5.26 -9.18
N ASP A 220 19.30 4.03 -9.50
CA ASP A 220 18.35 3.24 -8.71
C ASP A 220 18.98 2.76 -7.38
N LEU A 221 20.23 2.32 -7.39
CA LEU A 221 20.97 1.99 -6.16
C LEU A 221 21.12 3.20 -5.24
N LEU A 222 21.40 4.38 -5.79
CA LEU A 222 21.44 5.63 -5.03
C LEU A 222 20.08 5.90 -4.38
N ALA A 223 18.98 5.82 -5.15
CA ALA A 223 17.63 6.04 -4.63
C ALA A 223 17.25 5.05 -3.52
N VAL A 224 17.56 3.76 -3.67
CA VAL A 224 17.35 2.75 -2.62
C VAL A 224 18.17 3.07 -1.38
N SER A 225 19.47 3.37 -1.54
CA SER A 225 20.34 3.67 -0.41
C SER A 225 19.87 4.89 0.38
N MET A 226 19.45 5.97 -0.31
CA MET A 226 18.88 7.16 0.32
C MET A 226 17.58 6.84 1.07
N PHE A 227 16.69 6.05 0.47
CA PHE A 227 15.41 5.71 1.12
C PHE A 227 15.60 4.80 2.34
N VAL A 228 16.45 3.78 2.24
CA VAL A 228 16.76 2.89 3.37
C VAL A 228 17.46 3.67 4.50
N ASN A 229 18.38 4.58 4.18
CA ASN A 229 18.99 5.45 5.20
C ASN A 229 17.96 6.34 5.89
N LEU A 230 17.00 6.90 5.16
CA LEU A 230 15.89 7.65 5.76
C LEU A 230 15.09 6.78 6.74
N LEU A 231 14.72 5.56 6.34
CA LEU A 231 14.01 4.63 7.23
C LEU A 231 14.81 4.31 8.49
N ILE A 232 16.13 4.08 8.36
CA ILE A 232 17.01 3.85 9.50
C ILE A 232 17.02 5.05 10.44
N ILE A 233 17.16 6.28 9.92
CA ILE A 233 17.17 7.49 10.73
C ILE A 233 15.85 7.63 11.51
N VAL A 234 14.71 7.49 10.82
CA VAL A 234 13.39 7.61 11.46
C VAL A 234 13.21 6.54 12.54
N MET A 235 13.60 5.30 12.25
CA MET A 235 13.53 4.20 13.20
C MET A 235 14.42 4.43 14.43
N LEU A 236 15.63 4.95 14.28
CA LEU A 236 16.54 5.18 15.40
C LEU A 236 16.16 6.40 16.25
N VAL A 237 15.54 7.42 15.64
CA VAL A 237 15.15 8.65 16.35
C VAL A 237 13.78 8.52 17.01
N SER A 238 12.81 7.92 16.32
CA SER A 238 11.41 7.83 16.76
C SER A 238 10.78 6.51 16.30
N PRO A 239 11.23 5.35 16.81
CA PRO A 239 10.78 4.04 16.35
C PRO A 239 9.26 3.85 16.45
N ASP A 240 8.65 4.43 17.48
CA ASP A 240 7.24 4.24 17.81
C ASP A 240 6.31 5.24 17.11
N LEU A 241 6.82 6.17 16.30
CA LEU A 241 5.99 7.10 15.53
C LEU A 241 5.04 6.36 14.55
N ALA A 242 5.36 5.13 14.18
CA ALA A 242 4.53 4.26 13.35
C ALA A 242 3.47 3.47 14.15
N LEU A 243 3.38 3.63 15.48
CA LEU A 243 2.49 2.85 16.34
C LEU A 243 1.65 3.78 17.24
N ASP A 244 0.38 3.46 17.43
CA ASP A 244 -0.45 4.08 18.47
C ASP A 244 -0.14 3.47 19.86
N SER A 245 -0.46 4.20 20.93
CA SER A 245 -0.25 3.74 22.32
C SER A 245 -0.92 2.39 22.63
N GLU A 246 -2.06 2.13 22.00
CA GLU A 246 -2.86 0.93 22.14
C GLU A 246 -2.17 -0.31 21.51
N ALA A 247 -1.10 -0.13 20.74
CA ALA A 247 -0.24 -1.22 20.27
C ALA A 247 0.54 -1.90 21.41
N TYR A 248 0.63 -1.25 22.58
CA TYR A 248 1.28 -1.74 23.78
C TYR A 248 0.32 -2.36 24.80
N LEU A 249 -0.96 -2.47 24.45
CA LEU A 249 -1.98 -3.11 25.27
C LEU A 249 -2.34 -4.45 24.64
N ARG A 250 -2.28 -5.52 25.43
CA ARG A 250 -2.73 -6.84 25.01
C ARG A 250 -4.22 -6.78 24.64
N ALA A 251 -4.62 -7.52 23.60
CA ALA A 251 -6.01 -7.56 23.20
C ALA A 251 -6.94 -8.01 24.33
N ASP A 252 -7.99 -7.22 24.58
CA ASP A 252 -9.10 -7.53 25.47
C ASP A 252 -10.42 -7.36 24.71
N PRO A 253 -11.12 -8.47 24.39
CA PRO A 253 -12.41 -8.42 23.69
C PRO A 253 -13.51 -7.65 24.41
N MET A 254 -13.36 -7.37 25.72
CA MET A 254 -14.39 -6.72 26.54
C MET A 254 -14.22 -5.19 26.62
N THR A 255 -13.12 -4.63 26.13
CA THR A 255 -12.82 -3.19 26.27
C THR A 255 -12.49 -2.55 24.92
N THR A 256 -13.46 -1.91 24.27
CA THR A 256 -13.19 -1.17 23.02
C THR A 256 -12.28 0.05 23.27
N PRO A 257 -11.19 0.24 22.51
CA PRO A 257 -10.46 1.50 22.48
C PRO A 257 -11.38 2.68 22.17
N VAL A 258 -11.02 3.85 22.71
CA VAL A 258 -11.77 5.09 22.47
C VAL A 258 -11.78 5.43 20.98
N ASN A 259 -10.63 5.27 20.31
CA ASN A 259 -10.43 5.62 18.92
C ASN A 259 -9.90 4.46 18.09
N ILE A 260 -10.80 3.61 17.60
CA ILE A 260 -10.44 2.57 16.64
C ILE A 260 -10.26 3.22 15.26
N LYS A 261 -9.02 3.21 14.76
CA LYS A 261 -8.64 3.68 13.43
C LYS A 261 -7.57 2.73 12.86
N PRO A 262 -7.50 2.59 11.53
CA PRO A 262 -6.43 1.81 10.92
C PRO A 262 -5.14 2.64 10.81
N GLU A 263 -4.07 1.97 10.37
CA GLU A 263 -2.81 2.61 10.01
C GLU A 263 -2.96 3.75 8.98
N TRP A 264 -1.99 4.67 8.99
CA TRP A 264 -2.10 5.95 8.27
C TRP A 264 -2.42 5.80 6.77
N TYR A 265 -1.86 4.76 6.13
CA TYR A 265 -2.06 4.47 4.71
C TYR A 265 -3.47 3.97 4.36
N PHE A 266 -4.33 3.71 5.36
CA PHE A 266 -5.74 3.39 5.20
C PHE A 266 -6.69 4.52 5.63
N LEU A 267 -6.18 5.60 6.22
CA LEU A 267 -7.05 6.63 6.83
C LEU A 267 -7.98 7.31 5.82
N PHE A 268 -7.54 7.55 4.59
CA PHE A 268 -8.43 8.15 3.60
C PHE A 268 -9.57 7.20 3.19
N TYR A 269 -9.32 5.89 3.08
CA TYR A 269 -10.39 4.91 2.88
C TYR A 269 -11.32 4.84 4.07
N TYR A 270 -10.77 4.89 5.28
CA TYR A 270 -11.54 4.89 6.51
C TYR A 270 -12.45 6.11 6.59
N ALA A 271 -11.96 7.30 6.22
CA ALA A 271 -12.75 8.53 6.12
C ALA A 271 -13.90 8.39 5.11
N MET A 272 -13.62 7.83 3.93
CA MET A 272 -14.65 7.57 2.91
C MET A 272 -15.72 6.60 3.44
N LEU A 273 -15.31 5.47 4.03
CA LEU A 273 -16.18 4.44 4.56
C LEU A 273 -17.15 4.99 5.63
N ARG A 274 -16.63 5.78 6.57
CA ARG A 274 -17.42 6.31 7.69
C ARG A 274 -18.19 7.60 7.36
N SER A 275 -17.97 8.18 6.19
CA SER A 275 -18.68 9.40 5.75
C SER A 275 -20.17 9.17 5.44
N ILE A 276 -20.57 7.91 5.30
CA ILE A 276 -21.95 7.48 5.07
C ILE A 276 -22.37 6.58 6.23
N SER A 277 -23.53 6.86 6.84
CA SER A 277 -24.05 6.11 7.99
C SER A 277 -24.36 4.63 7.69
N SER A 278 -24.60 4.29 6.42
CA SER A 278 -24.79 2.91 5.97
C SER A 278 -23.45 2.22 5.71
N LYS A 279 -23.24 1.04 6.34
CA LYS A 279 -22.05 0.18 6.10
C LYS A 279 -21.85 -0.12 4.61
N ILE A 280 -22.93 -0.51 3.92
CA ILE A 280 -22.89 -0.81 2.48
C ILE A 280 -22.66 0.47 1.68
N GLY A 281 -23.28 1.58 2.05
CA GLY A 281 -23.10 2.86 1.36
C GLY A 281 -21.65 3.34 1.38
N GLY A 282 -21.00 3.29 2.54
CA GLY A 282 -19.58 3.60 2.67
C GLY A 282 -18.69 2.64 1.87
N LEU A 283 -19.02 1.34 1.89
CA LEU A 283 -18.28 0.34 1.12
C LEU A 283 -18.39 0.60 -0.39
N VAL A 284 -19.58 0.92 -0.88
CA VAL A 284 -19.81 1.29 -2.28
C VAL A 284 -18.96 2.50 -2.66
N LEU A 285 -18.86 3.51 -1.79
CA LEU A 285 -18.05 4.71 -2.05
C LEU A 285 -16.55 4.40 -2.20
N VAL A 286 -16.01 3.51 -1.35
CA VAL A 286 -14.62 3.05 -1.48
C VAL A 286 -14.42 2.23 -2.76
N ILE A 287 -15.37 1.34 -3.08
CA ILE A 287 -15.31 0.52 -4.29
C ILE A 287 -15.39 1.39 -5.55
N THR A 288 -16.26 2.41 -5.59
CA THR A 288 -16.35 3.31 -6.74
C THR A 288 -15.06 4.09 -6.95
N PHE A 289 -14.43 4.58 -5.88
CA PHE A 289 -13.11 5.19 -5.94
C PHE A 289 -12.05 4.23 -6.52
N LEU A 290 -11.96 3.01 -6.00
CA LEU A 290 -11.00 2.00 -6.46
C LEU A 290 -11.23 1.61 -7.93
N LEU A 291 -12.49 1.43 -8.34
CA LEU A 291 -12.85 1.11 -9.72
C LEU A 291 -12.48 2.26 -10.67
N ILE A 292 -12.83 3.49 -10.30
CA ILE A 292 -12.50 4.67 -11.10
C ILE A 292 -10.99 4.85 -11.15
N LEU A 293 -10.24 4.57 -10.08
CA LEU A 293 -8.78 4.59 -10.10
C LEU A 293 -8.21 3.53 -11.05
N TRP A 294 -8.74 2.31 -11.03
CA TRP A 294 -8.27 1.17 -11.83
C TRP A 294 -8.49 1.35 -13.34
N VAL A 295 -9.69 1.71 -13.79
CA VAL A 295 -10.04 1.65 -15.23
C VAL A 295 -9.21 2.64 -16.06
N PRO A 296 -8.34 2.19 -17.00
CA PRO A 296 -7.66 3.11 -17.89
C PRO A 296 -8.67 3.68 -18.90
N PHE A 297 -8.74 5.01 -19.05
CA PHE A 297 -9.50 5.63 -20.13
C PHE A 297 -8.57 5.90 -21.30
N SER A 298 -8.93 5.42 -22.48
CA SER A 298 -8.14 5.60 -23.69
C SER A 298 -8.30 7.02 -24.23
N ASN A 299 -7.62 7.99 -23.65
CA ASN A 299 -7.41 9.27 -24.30
C ASN A 299 -5.98 9.37 -24.79
N ASN A 300 -5.82 9.68 -26.08
CA ASN A 300 -4.54 9.88 -26.78
C ASN A 300 -3.80 11.15 -26.33
N LYS A 301 -4.01 11.61 -25.09
CA LYS A 301 -3.48 12.87 -24.60
C LYS A 301 -2.23 12.64 -23.76
N ASN A 302 -1.22 13.46 -24.03
CA ASN A 302 0.15 13.34 -23.56
C ASN A 302 0.31 13.73 -22.08
N GLY A 303 -0.25 12.99 -21.12
CA GLY A 303 -0.01 13.16 -19.67
C GLY A 303 -0.08 14.61 -19.16
N SER A 304 0.63 14.90 -18.06
CA SER A 304 0.65 16.23 -17.43
C SER A 304 1.56 17.27 -18.08
N ALA A 305 2.58 16.85 -18.85
CA ALA A 305 3.72 17.70 -19.24
C ALA A 305 3.32 19.00 -19.93
N TYR A 306 2.21 18.99 -20.69
CA TYR A 306 1.77 20.12 -21.51
C TYR A 306 0.36 20.63 -21.18
N SER A 307 -0.21 20.23 -20.04
CA SER A 307 -1.57 20.65 -19.64
C SER A 307 -1.60 21.18 -18.21
N LEU A 308 -1.71 22.51 -18.07
CA LEU A 308 -1.85 23.17 -16.77
C LEU A 308 -3.11 22.69 -16.03
N ALA A 309 -4.21 22.51 -16.75
CA ALA A 309 -5.45 21.99 -16.18
C ALA A 309 -5.27 20.58 -15.61
N TYR A 310 -4.53 19.71 -16.32
CA TYR A 310 -4.22 18.37 -15.85
C TYR A 310 -3.33 18.41 -14.59
N GLN A 311 -2.28 19.24 -14.59
CA GLN A 311 -1.39 19.39 -13.45
C GLN A 311 -2.13 19.91 -12.21
N ALA A 312 -2.96 20.95 -12.38
CA ALA A 312 -3.76 21.52 -11.31
C ALA A 312 -4.75 20.48 -10.75
N ASN A 313 -5.47 19.76 -11.62
CA ASN A 313 -6.40 18.71 -11.19
C ASN A 313 -5.68 17.56 -10.45
N PHE A 314 -4.51 17.13 -10.93
CA PHE A 314 -3.71 16.13 -10.23
C PHE A 314 -3.33 16.56 -8.82
N TRP A 315 -2.81 17.78 -8.64
CA TRP A 315 -2.43 18.26 -7.31
C TRP A 315 -3.63 18.50 -6.40
N LEU A 316 -4.80 18.85 -6.96
CA LEU A 316 -6.05 18.89 -6.21
C LEU A 316 -6.46 17.50 -5.71
N ILE A 317 -6.31 16.44 -6.52
CA ILE A 317 -6.51 15.04 -6.08
C ILE A 317 -5.58 14.71 -4.91
N VAL A 318 -4.28 15.05 -5.03
CA VAL A 318 -3.32 14.79 -3.95
C VAL A 318 -3.73 15.53 -2.67
N SER A 319 -4.11 16.80 -2.76
CA SER A 319 -4.55 17.57 -1.59
C SER A 319 -5.83 17.04 -0.94
N THR A 320 -6.79 16.56 -1.74
CA THR A 320 -8.04 16.00 -1.21
C THR A 320 -7.81 14.66 -0.52
N LEU A 321 -6.89 13.83 -1.02
CA LEU A 321 -6.47 12.59 -0.34
C LEU A 321 -5.74 12.86 0.99
N PHE A 322 -4.88 13.89 1.05
CA PHE A 322 -4.29 14.32 2.34
C PHE A 322 -5.35 14.81 3.32
N MET A 323 -6.33 15.59 2.84
CA MET A 323 -7.44 16.04 3.67
C MET A 323 -8.28 14.87 4.18
N LEU A 324 -8.60 13.89 3.32
CA LEU A 324 -9.30 12.67 3.74
C LEU A 324 -8.49 11.86 4.75
N SER A 325 -7.17 11.80 4.61
CA SER A 325 -6.31 11.12 5.57
C SER A 325 -6.33 11.80 6.95
N TYR A 326 -6.25 13.14 6.97
CA TYR A 326 -6.40 13.93 8.20
C TYR A 326 -7.76 13.71 8.84
N LEU A 327 -8.84 13.85 8.05
CA LEU A 327 -10.19 13.60 8.54
C LEU A 327 -10.33 12.19 9.07
N GLY A 328 -9.77 11.17 8.39
CA GLY A 328 -9.75 9.79 8.85
C GLY A 328 -9.16 9.59 10.23
N ALA A 329 -8.18 10.42 10.63
CA ALA A 329 -7.59 10.40 11.97
C ALA A 329 -8.44 11.13 13.03
N CYS A 330 -9.33 12.04 12.63
CA CYS A 330 -10.25 12.73 13.52
C CYS A 330 -11.43 11.85 13.94
N HIS A 331 -12.05 12.19 15.07
CA HIS A 331 -13.32 11.58 15.49
C HIS A 331 -14.43 11.82 14.44
N PRO A 332 -15.38 10.86 14.28
CA PRO A 332 -16.50 10.97 13.34
C PRO A 332 -17.62 11.85 13.90
N GLU A 333 -17.35 13.13 14.06
CA GLU A 333 -18.30 14.13 14.56
C GLU A 333 -18.48 15.27 13.56
N TRP A 334 -19.59 16.00 13.68
CA TRP A 334 -19.80 17.21 12.90
C TRP A 334 -18.75 18.28 13.28
N PRO A 335 -18.09 18.96 12.31
CA PRO A 335 -18.33 18.94 10.86
C PRO A 335 -17.45 17.96 10.06
N TYR A 336 -16.61 17.15 10.71
CA TYR A 336 -15.61 16.30 10.04
C TYR A 336 -16.22 15.19 9.18
N ASP A 337 -17.31 14.58 9.63
CA ASP A 337 -18.07 13.57 8.88
C ASP A 337 -18.61 14.12 7.56
N TRP A 338 -19.22 15.30 7.59
CA TRP A 338 -19.80 15.98 6.43
C TRP A 338 -18.72 16.45 5.45
N ILE A 339 -17.62 17.02 5.94
CA ILE A 339 -16.48 17.39 5.10
C ILE A 339 -15.86 16.13 4.46
N SER A 340 -15.77 15.01 5.19
CA SER A 340 -15.27 13.74 4.64
C SER A 340 -16.13 13.27 3.47
N PHE A 341 -17.45 13.36 3.58
CA PHE A 341 -18.37 13.01 2.49
C PHE A 341 -18.13 13.88 1.24
N ILE A 342 -18.01 15.19 1.41
CA ILE A 342 -17.74 16.12 0.30
C ILE A 342 -16.40 15.82 -0.36
N CYS A 343 -15.33 15.65 0.43
CA CYS A 343 -14.02 15.32 -0.10
C CYS A 343 -14.02 13.98 -0.85
N SER A 344 -14.78 12.99 -0.36
CA SER A 344 -14.93 11.68 -0.99
C SER A 344 -15.59 11.78 -2.36
N MET A 345 -16.66 12.56 -2.48
CA MET A 345 -17.32 12.80 -3.77
C MET A 345 -16.43 13.63 -4.71
N LEU A 346 -15.74 14.63 -4.16
CA LEU A 346 -14.86 15.50 -4.92
C LEU A 346 -13.70 14.73 -5.54
N VAL A 347 -13.01 13.85 -4.79
CA VAL A 347 -11.87 13.09 -5.32
C VAL A 347 -12.30 12.11 -6.42
N ILE A 348 -13.47 11.49 -6.29
CA ILE A 348 -14.06 10.62 -7.32
C ILE A 348 -14.29 11.42 -8.61
N MET A 349 -14.91 12.60 -8.50
CA MET A 349 -15.15 13.47 -9.65
C MET A 349 -13.85 13.98 -10.27
N GLN A 350 -12.86 14.36 -9.46
CA GLN A 350 -11.55 14.80 -9.94
C GLN A 350 -10.81 13.68 -10.68
N LEU A 351 -10.87 12.44 -10.21
CA LEU A 351 -10.28 11.28 -10.90
C LEU A 351 -10.94 11.02 -12.25
N LEU A 352 -12.27 11.15 -12.34
CA LEU A 352 -12.98 11.08 -13.61
C LEU A 352 -12.51 12.19 -14.56
N VAL A 353 -12.49 13.45 -14.10
CA VAL A 353 -12.02 14.59 -14.89
C VAL A 353 -10.58 14.39 -15.36
N LEU A 354 -9.68 13.91 -14.50
CA LEU A 354 -8.29 13.64 -14.85
C LEU A 354 -8.18 12.68 -16.05
N LYS A 355 -9.07 11.69 -16.12
CA LYS A 355 -9.10 10.66 -17.16
C LYS A 355 -9.71 11.16 -18.48
N PHE A 356 -10.49 12.25 -18.45
CA PHE A 356 -11.05 12.90 -19.65
C PHE A 356 -10.24 14.09 -20.17
N LEU A 357 -9.49 14.76 -19.29
CA LEU A 357 -8.55 15.84 -19.63
C LEU A 357 -7.43 15.35 -20.53
#